data_AF-A0A8H5D5V7-F1
#
_entry.id   AF-A0A8H5D5V7-F1
#
_cell.length_a   1.000
_cell.length_b   1.000
_cell.length_c   1.000
_cell.angle_alpha   90.00
_cell.angle_beta   90.00
_cell.angle_gamma   90.00
#
_symmetry.space_group_name_H-M   'P 1'
#
loop_
_entity.id
_entity.type
_entity.pdbx_description
1 polymer ?
#
loop_
_entity_poly.entity_id
_entity_poly.type
_entity_poly.pdbx_seq_one_letter_code
_entity_poly.pdbx_strand_id
1 'polypeptide(L)'
;MKVSYIAIVIGLAVQSALAVPKFQPRRTSILINPDAQPDLPSPQNARLAGVTPANAGLNLNDIQGDILIGMKKKKELFFFFSIDDAATFKSKLSSDIKSLITNTNQLLSVSTQPITAVNIAFSQAGLTALGVSDNLGDNGFKNGQFADAANLGDAGTTNWVSGFAGTKIHGVFLLASDTVDNVDNELANLQNILGSSISEIHRVAGAARPGNQEGHEHFGFMDGISQPAVQGFTQNVLNGQATVAPGELLVGETGDSLQSSRPSWTTGGSFLVFRQLQQMVPEFNKYVANHALSVPGLTAQENEDLFGARLIGRWKSGAPIDLAPLRDDVDLANDNTRNNNFTFNHPEVPGFVFASNQTDCPFSAHIRKTRPRADLGSENTGHHIMRAGIPYGPEVTDAEASAQQSSTDPTLERGLAFVAYQSNIANGFEFMQEAWVNNANFIFGKSTPPGVDPIIGRVAGSAAETPRDISGTDPLTPTKKFSLDVEFVVSRGGEYFFSPPISALSGVLSA
;
A
#
# COMPACT_ATOMS: atom_id res chain seq x y z
N MET A 1 41.89 46.17 59.09
CA MET A 1 41.28 46.09 57.75
C MET A 1 40.84 44.65 57.54
N LYS A 2 39.55 44.45 57.26
CA LYS A 2 38.89 43.13 57.25
C LYS A 2 39.21 42.37 55.96
N VAL A 3 39.53 41.10 56.12
CA VAL A 3 39.66 40.09 55.04
C VAL A 3 38.25 39.65 54.65
N SER A 4 37.95 39.63 53.35
CA SER A 4 36.72 39.04 52.80
C SER A 4 37.09 38.02 51.73
N TYR A 5 36.87 36.75 52.05
CA TYR A 5 36.86 35.63 51.12
C TYR A 5 35.56 35.69 50.29
N ILE A 6 35.67 35.70 48.97
CA ILE A 6 34.55 35.51 48.05
C ILE A 6 34.54 34.03 47.66
N ALA A 7 33.51 33.31 48.12
CA ALA A 7 33.21 31.96 47.67
C ALA A 7 32.43 32.03 46.35
N ILE A 8 32.97 31.44 45.29
CA ILE A 8 32.27 31.27 44.00
C ILE A 8 31.52 29.94 44.07
N VAL A 9 30.20 30.00 44.18
CA VAL A 9 29.31 28.85 44.05
C VAL A 9 29.02 28.66 42.56
N ILE A 10 29.57 27.60 41.97
CA ILE A 10 29.19 27.14 40.63
C ILE A 10 27.93 26.30 40.78
N GLY A 11 26.77 26.88 40.45
CA GLY A 11 25.52 26.14 40.31
C GLY A 11 25.50 25.40 38.97
N LEU A 12 25.63 24.08 38.98
CA LEU A 12 25.22 23.25 37.85
C LEU A 12 23.69 23.29 37.75
N ALA A 13 23.16 24.00 36.77
CA ALA A 13 21.77 23.89 36.37
C ALA A 13 21.62 22.69 35.42
N VAL A 14 21.21 21.55 35.96
CA VAL A 14 20.67 20.45 35.14
C VAL A 14 19.27 20.87 34.70
N GLN A 15 19.14 21.42 33.49
CA GLN A 15 17.85 21.58 32.85
C GLN A 15 17.41 20.23 32.28
N SER A 16 16.61 19.50 33.05
CA SER A 16 15.73 18.47 32.51
C SER A 16 14.65 19.17 31.68
N ALA A 17 14.91 19.39 30.39
CA ALA A 17 13.88 19.79 29.45
C ALA A 17 13.02 18.55 29.14
N LEU A 18 11.97 18.33 29.93
CA LEU A 18 10.80 17.64 29.41
C LEU A 18 10.25 18.54 28.30
N ALA A 19 10.64 18.26 27.06
CA ALA A 19 10.08 18.91 25.90
C ALA A 19 8.61 18.47 25.79
N VAL A 20 7.72 19.27 26.37
CA VAL A 20 6.30 19.22 26.00
C VAL A 20 6.26 19.51 24.50
N PRO A 21 5.69 18.61 23.65
CA PRO A 21 5.58 18.89 22.24
C PRO A 21 4.76 20.16 22.09
N LYS A 22 5.37 21.23 21.56
CA LYS A 22 4.63 22.41 21.15
C LYS A 22 3.78 22.01 19.95
N PHE A 23 2.56 21.53 20.23
CA PHE A 23 1.53 21.36 19.22
C PHE A 23 1.27 22.73 18.58
N GLN A 24 1.87 22.99 17.43
CA GLN A 24 1.41 24.06 16.55
C GLN A 24 0.31 23.46 15.66
N PRO A 25 -0.96 23.84 15.87
CA PRO A 25 -2.04 23.31 15.04
C PRO A 25 -1.79 23.69 13.58
N ARG A 26 -1.83 22.70 12.69
CA ARG A 26 -1.62 22.92 11.25
C ARG A 26 -2.82 23.62 10.63
N ARG A 27 -2.57 24.32 9.54
CA ARG A 27 -3.60 24.93 8.69
C ARG A 27 -3.81 24.18 7.37
N THR A 28 -2.85 23.34 6.98
CA THR A 28 -2.88 22.53 5.77
C THR A 28 -2.62 21.07 6.12
N SER A 29 -3.31 20.17 5.42
CA SER A 29 -3.16 18.73 5.59
C SER A 29 -1.77 18.28 5.14
N ILE A 30 -1.20 17.28 5.83
CA ILE A 30 -0.03 16.51 5.33
C ILE A 30 -0.41 15.52 4.24
N LEU A 31 -1.71 15.27 4.09
CA LEU A 31 -2.25 14.28 3.17
C LEU A 31 -2.59 14.94 1.83
N ILE A 32 -2.28 14.27 0.72
CA ILE A 32 -2.85 14.56 -0.60
C ILE A 32 -4.35 14.22 -0.60
N ASN A 33 -5.12 14.90 -1.45
CA ASN A 33 -6.53 14.61 -1.64
C ASN A 33 -6.92 14.73 -3.12
N PRO A 34 -6.47 13.82 -4.00
CA PRO A 34 -6.91 13.82 -5.39
C PRO A 34 -8.42 13.58 -5.48
N ASP A 35 -9.12 14.31 -6.35
CA ASP A 35 -10.59 14.26 -6.48
C ASP A 35 -11.14 12.85 -6.77
N ALA A 36 -10.37 12.05 -7.51
CA ALA A 36 -10.72 10.67 -7.83
C ALA A 36 -10.72 9.73 -6.60
N GLN A 37 -10.09 10.10 -5.51
CA GLN A 37 -10.02 9.23 -4.32
C GLN A 37 -11.21 9.49 -3.38
N PRO A 38 -11.65 8.46 -2.62
CA PRO A 38 -12.58 8.65 -1.53
C PRO A 38 -12.05 9.62 -0.48
N ASP A 39 -12.93 10.51 0.00
CA ASP A 39 -12.65 11.36 1.15
C ASP A 39 -12.51 10.53 2.44
N LEU A 40 -11.68 11.00 3.36
CA LEU A 40 -11.59 10.41 4.70
C LEU A 40 -12.81 10.78 5.55
N PRO A 41 -13.23 9.91 6.49
CA PRO A 41 -14.28 10.26 7.44
C PRO A 41 -13.90 11.50 8.27
N SER A 42 -14.88 12.35 8.60
CA SER A 42 -14.65 13.41 9.58
C SER A 42 -14.35 12.80 10.97
N PRO A 43 -13.59 13.49 11.85
CA PRO A 43 -13.36 13.01 13.22
C PRO A 43 -14.64 12.78 14.02
N GLN A 44 -15.71 13.52 13.72
CA GLN A 44 -17.02 13.30 14.33
C GLN A 44 -17.67 12.03 13.80
N ASN A 45 -17.66 11.84 12.48
CA ASN A 45 -18.23 10.67 11.83
C ASN A 45 -17.52 9.38 12.25
N ALA A 46 -16.19 9.39 12.30
CA ALA A 46 -15.40 8.25 12.76
C ALA A 46 -15.66 7.91 14.23
N ARG A 47 -15.85 8.93 15.10
CA ARG A 47 -16.26 8.71 16.50
C ARG A 47 -17.67 8.15 16.62
N LEU A 48 -18.62 8.65 15.84
CA LEU A 48 -19.99 8.14 15.84
C LEU A 48 -20.06 6.69 15.32
N ALA A 49 -19.26 6.36 14.31
CA ALA A 49 -19.09 5.01 13.80
C ALA A 49 -18.71 4.00 14.89
N GLY A 50 -17.85 4.44 15.82
CA GLY A 50 -17.39 3.64 16.95
C GLY A 50 -18.39 3.47 18.11
N VAL A 51 -19.59 4.03 18.06
CA VAL A 51 -20.55 3.96 19.19
C VAL A 51 -21.85 3.23 18.80
N THR A 52 -21.99 2.77 17.56
CA THR A 52 -23.20 2.06 17.12
C THR A 52 -23.30 0.63 17.67
N PRO A 53 -24.47 0.17 18.18
CA PRO A 53 -24.61 -1.15 18.84
C PRO A 53 -24.27 -2.38 17.97
N ALA A 54 -24.24 -2.24 16.64
CA ALA A 54 -23.90 -3.31 15.70
C ALA A 54 -22.37 -3.46 15.48
N ASN A 55 -21.57 -2.47 15.87
CA ASN A 55 -20.12 -2.45 15.72
C ASN A 55 -19.52 -2.05 17.07
N ALA A 56 -18.94 -2.99 17.83
CA ALA A 56 -18.11 -2.62 18.96
C ALA A 56 -17.02 -1.67 18.44
N GLY A 57 -16.96 -0.45 18.98
CA GLY A 57 -16.20 0.63 18.35
C GLY A 57 -14.72 0.36 18.23
N LEU A 58 -14.17 0.66 17.05
CA LEU A 58 -12.73 0.64 16.83
C LEU A 58 -12.07 1.71 17.70
N ASN A 59 -11.02 1.32 18.43
CA ASN A 59 -10.23 2.26 19.22
C ASN A 59 -9.24 3.01 18.32
N LEU A 60 -9.72 4.05 17.62
CA LEU A 60 -8.92 4.83 16.66
C LEU A 60 -7.73 5.58 17.27
N ASN A 61 -7.64 5.69 18.59
CA ASN A 61 -6.47 6.25 19.27
C ASN A 61 -5.36 5.22 19.49
N ASP A 62 -5.67 3.93 19.32
CA ASP A 62 -4.74 2.81 19.52
C ASP A 62 -4.37 2.10 18.22
N ILE A 63 -5.08 2.39 17.13
CA ILE A 63 -4.76 1.92 15.78
C ILE A 63 -3.77 2.90 15.13
N GLN A 64 -2.68 2.39 14.58
CA GLN A 64 -1.71 3.17 13.83
C GLN A 64 -2.32 3.71 12.52
N GLY A 65 -2.05 4.99 12.24
CA GLY A 65 -2.80 5.76 11.24
C GLY A 65 -2.74 5.23 9.80
N ASP A 66 -1.61 4.69 9.35
CA ASP A 66 -1.44 4.19 7.97
C ASP A 66 -2.38 3.01 7.67
N ILE A 67 -2.78 2.23 8.67
CA ILE A 67 -3.60 1.03 8.48
C ILE A 67 -4.98 1.35 7.86
N LEU A 68 -5.67 2.36 8.38
CA LEU A 68 -7.05 2.70 7.96
C LEU A 68 -7.12 3.91 7.03
N ILE A 69 -6.07 4.74 7.00
CA ILE A 69 -6.02 5.95 6.16
C ILE A 69 -5.17 5.72 4.91
N GLY A 70 -4.25 4.75 4.97
CA GLY A 70 -3.25 4.48 3.93
C GLY A 70 -2.26 5.61 3.73
N MET A 71 -2.09 6.46 4.77
CA MET A 71 -1.67 7.88 4.76
C MET A 71 -1.49 8.39 3.33
N LYS A 72 -2.48 9.07 2.75
CA LYS A 72 -2.38 9.65 1.40
C LYS A 72 -1.19 10.65 1.33
N LYS A 73 0.06 10.21 1.12
CA LYS A 73 1.27 10.98 1.47
C LYS A 73 1.78 11.87 0.32
N LYS A 74 2.45 12.98 0.66
CA LYS A 74 3.33 13.72 -0.28
C LYS A 74 4.75 13.18 -0.33
N LYS A 75 5.35 12.94 0.84
CA LYS A 75 6.67 12.34 1.03
C LYS A 75 6.53 11.25 2.08
N GLU A 76 7.19 10.12 1.86
CA GLU A 76 7.29 9.05 2.84
C GLU A 76 8.67 8.43 2.81
N LEU A 77 9.21 8.08 3.97
CA LEU A 77 10.40 7.26 4.09
C LEU A 77 10.07 5.97 4.84
N PHE A 78 10.41 4.85 4.22
CA PHE A 78 10.49 3.55 4.87
C PHE A 78 11.91 3.36 5.37
N PHE A 79 12.09 3.32 6.68
CA PHE A 79 13.39 3.12 7.33
C PHE A 79 13.44 1.73 7.96
N PHE A 80 14.14 0.79 7.32
CA PHE A 80 14.25 -0.60 7.74
C PHE A 80 15.45 -0.78 8.66
N PHE A 81 15.26 -1.43 9.80
CA PHE A 81 16.27 -1.54 10.84
C PHE A 81 16.41 -2.95 11.41
N SER A 82 17.60 -3.27 11.93
CA SER A 82 17.85 -4.34 12.89
C SER A 82 17.85 -3.79 14.31
N ILE A 83 17.61 -4.66 15.28
CA ILE A 83 17.69 -4.36 16.72
C ILE A 83 18.96 -5.04 17.24
N ASP A 84 19.89 -4.24 17.74
CA ASP A 84 21.22 -4.69 18.17
C ASP A 84 21.33 -4.77 19.71
N ASP A 85 20.57 -3.94 20.43
CA ASP A 85 20.39 -4.00 21.88
C ASP A 85 18.91 -3.93 22.24
N ALA A 86 18.32 -5.11 22.44
CA ALA A 86 16.91 -5.24 22.76
C ALA A 86 16.52 -4.54 24.08
N ALA A 87 17.40 -4.52 25.08
CA ALA A 87 17.07 -3.90 26.38
C ALA A 87 16.95 -2.38 26.24
N THR A 88 17.93 -1.75 25.57
CA THR A 88 17.88 -0.31 25.30
C THR A 88 16.73 0.03 24.35
N PHE A 89 16.53 -0.77 23.28
CA PHE A 89 15.43 -0.55 22.33
C PHE A 89 14.07 -0.58 23.03
N LYS A 90 13.78 -1.60 23.84
CA LYS A 90 12.54 -1.72 24.62
C LYS A 90 12.32 -0.52 25.55
N SER A 91 13.36 -0.12 26.28
CA SER A 91 13.28 1.04 27.16
C SER A 91 12.85 2.28 26.38
N LYS A 92 13.50 2.55 25.25
CA LYS A 92 13.24 3.70 24.38
C LYS A 92 11.92 3.62 23.63
N LEU A 93 11.50 2.42 23.26
CA LEU A 93 10.23 2.15 22.61
C LEU A 93 9.07 2.63 23.50
N SER A 94 9.12 2.27 24.78
CA SER A 94 8.10 2.67 25.76
C SER A 94 8.19 4.13 26.18
N SER A 95 9.40 4.65 26.48
CA SER A 95 9.57 6.00 27.04
C SER A 95 9.45 7.12 26.04
N ASP A 96 9.97 6.92 24.82
CA ASP A 96 10.18 8.00 23.85
C ASP A 96 9.39 7.75 22.56
N ILE A 97 9.59 6.59 21.90
CA ILE A 97 9.06 6.31 20.56
C ILE A 97 7.54 6.22 20.54
N LYS A 98 6.91 5.56 21.52
CA LYS A 98 5.43 5.43 21.57
C LYS A 98 4.73 6.78 21.43
N SER A 99 5.28 7.85 21.99
CA SER A 99 4.69 9.19 21.95
C SER A 99 4.74 9.85 20.55
N LEU A 100 5.61 9.36 19.68
CA LEU A 100 5.76 9.82 18.29
C LEU A 100 4.81 9.08 17.34
N ILE A 101 4.36 7.88 17.71
CA ILE A 101 3.51 7.06 16.83
C ILE A 101 2.15 7.72 16.64
N THR A 102 1.82 7.96 15.37
CA THR A 102 0.63 8.66 14.95
C THR A 102 -0.55 7.70 14.81
N ASN A 103 -1.61 7.93 15.58
CA ASN A 103 -2.83 7.14 15.52
C ASN A 103 -3.80 7.63 14.44
N THR A 104 -4.77 6.79 14.09
CA THR A 104 -5.79 7.09 13.09
C THR A 104 -6.53 8.38 13.40
N ASN A 105 -6.96 8.58 14.65
CA ASN A 105 -7.75 9.76 15.03
C ASN A 105 -6.97 11.08 14.86
N GLN A 106 -5.66 11.10 15.10
CA GLN A 106 -4.81 12.27 14.88
C GLN A 106 -4.76 12.70 13.41
N LEU A 107 -4.81 11.76 12.47
CA LEU A 107 -4.74 12.05 11.04
C LEU A 107 -6.05 12.56 10.44
N LEU A 108 -7.20 12.25 11.06
CA LEU A 108 -8.52 12.67 10.56
C LEU A 108 -8.78 14.18 10.69
N SER A 109 -8.02 14.90 11.52
CA SER A 109 -8.16 16.35 11.67
C SER A 109 -6.84 17.05 11.37
N VAL A 110 -6.87 18.01 10.44
CA VAL A 110 -5.71 18.84 10.10
C VAL A 110 -5.07 19.47 11.34
N SER A 111 -5.89 19.92 12.30
CA SER A 111 -5.39 20.56 13.52
C SER A 111 -4.63 19.62 14.46
N THR A 112 -4.78 18.30 14.32
CA THR A 112 -4.12 17.29 15.15
C THR A 112 -3.04 16.50 14.41
N GLN A 113 -2.93 16.67 13.09
CA GLN A 113 -1.88 16.07 12.29
C GLN A 113 -0.50 16.57 12.75
N PRO A 114 0.49 15.69 12.92
CA PRO A 114 1.84 16.08 13.31
C PRO A 114 2.59 16.76 12.15
N ILE A 115 3.80 17.25 12.43
CA ILE A 115 4.72 17.72 11.37
C ILE A 115 5.10 16.55 10.45
N THR A 116 5.51 15.45 11.07
CA THR A 116 5.80 14.17 10.43
C THR A 116 4.96 13.09 11.14
N ALA A 117 4.16 12.36 10.39
CA ALA A 117 3.45 11.21 10.91
C ALA A 117 4.39 10.01 10.94
N VAL A 118 4.36 9.26 12.04
CA VAL A 118 5.27 8.13 12.28
C VAL A 118 4.47 6.88 12.61
N ASN A 119 4.68 5.79 11.90
CA ASN A 119 4.21 4.44 12.26
C ASN A 119 5.40 3.48 12.34
N ILE A 120 5.20 2.34 13.01
CA ILE A 120 6.21 1.30 13.22
C ILE A 120 5.59 -0.09 13.06
N ALA A 121 6.31 -0.98 12.40
CA ALA A 121 5.95 -2.39 12.27
C ALA A 121 7.16 -3.31 12.49
N PHE A 122 6.93 -4.53 12.95
CA PHE A 122 7.97 -5.51 13.28
C PHE A 122 7.82 -6.78 12.45
N SER A 123 8.92 -7.31 11.93
CA SER A 123 8.93 -8.64 11.33
C SER A 123 8.86 -9.73 12.41
N GLN A 124 8.67 -11.00 12.03
CA GLN A 124 8.81 -12.10 12.99
C GLN A 124 10.20 -12.13 13.64
N ALA A 125 11.26 -11.83 12.89
CA ALA A 125 12.62 -11.75 13.42
C ALA A 125 12.76 -10.61 14.45
N GLY A 126 12.10 -9.47 14.21
CA GLY A 126 12.06 -8.37 15.18
C GLY A 126 11.31 -8.71 16.47
N LEU A 127 10.14 -9.35 16.37
CA LEU A 127 9.43 -9.84 17.56
C LEU A 127 10.30 -10.83 18.35
N THR A 128 11.00 -11.72 17.65
CA THR A 128 11.95 -12.66 18.27
C THR A 128 13.11 -11.94 18.96
N ALA A 129 13.68 -10.91 18.35
CA ALA A 129 14.73 -10.08 18.95
C ALA A 129 14.26 -9.34 20.21
N LEU A 130 12.96 -9.01 20.28
CA LEU A 130 12.31 -8.46 21.48
C LEU A 130 11.91 -9.54 22.50
N GLY A 131 12.20 -10.82 22.26
CA GLY A 131 11.81 -11.92 23.14
C GLY A 131 10.31 -12.21 23.14
N VAL A 132 9.58 -11.78 22.11
CA VAL A 132 8.16 -12.05 21.94
C VAL A 132 8.01 -13.29 21.06
N SER A 133 7.60 -14.41 21.66
CA SER A 133 7.47 -15.71 21.00
C SER A 133 6.01 -16.12 20.75
N ASP A 134 5.05 -15.24 21.02
CA ASP A 134 3.63 -15.52 20.77
C ASP A 134 3.39 -15.88 19.31
N ASN A 135 2.53 -16.87 19.06
CA ASN A 135 2.08 -17.18 17.70
C ASN A 135 1.00 -16.19 17.30
N LEU A 136 1.29 -15.31 16.35
CA LEU A 136 0.31 -14.35 15.84
C LEU A 136 -0.72 -15.01 14.92
N GLY A 137 -0.56 -16.27 14.50
CA GLY A 137 -1.54 -17.00 13.70
C GLY A 137 -1.42 -16.79 12.19
N ASP A 138 -0.27 -16.34 11.70
CA ASP A 138 -0.02 -16.10 10.27
C ASP A 138 1.32 -16.74 9.86
N ASN A 139 1.26 -17.72 8.94
CA ASN A 139 2.43 -18.51 8.56
C ASN A 139 3.37 -17.74 7.62
N GLY A 140 2.82 -16.93 6.71
CA GLY A 140 3.60 -16.07 5.82
C GLY A 140 4.45 -15.11 6.64
N PHE A 141 3.81 -14.38 7.55
CA PHE A 141 4.49 -13.50 8.52
C PHE A 141 5.59 -14.23 9.31
N LYS A 142 5.27 -15.41 9.85
CA LYS A 142 6.23 -16.20 10.64
C LYS A 142 7.47 -16.59 9.84
N ASN A 143 7.32 -16.91 8.56
CA ASN A 143 8.41 -17.38 7.71
C ASN A 143 9.20 -16.23 7.06
N GLY A 144 8.57 -15.07 6.88
CA GLY A 144 9.13 -13.91 6.18
C GLY A 144 8.97 -14.02 4.66
N GLN A 145 8.86 -12.88 3.99
CA GLN A 145 8.48 -12.81 2.57
C GLN A 145 9.54 -13.43 1.63
N PHE A 146 10.82 -13.39 2.01
CA PHE A 146 11.89 -14.01 1.21
C PHE A 146 11.67 -15.51 1.00
N ALA A 147 11.13 -16.21 2.00
CA ALA A 147 10.81 -17.63 1.91
C ALA A 147 9.61 -17.90 0.98
N ASP A 148 8.79 -16.89 0.73
CA ASP A 148 7.54 -16.96 -0.03
C ASP A 148 7.66 -16.42 -1.47
N ALA A 149 8.80 -15.80 -1.81
CA ALA A 149 9.06 -15.16 -3.10
C ALA A 149 8.67 -16.02 -4.33
N ALA A 150 8.92 -17.32 -4.28
CA ALA A 150 8.60 -18.24 -5.37
C ALA A 150 7.08 -18.42 -5.57
N ASN A 151 6.30 -18.44 -4.49
CA ASN A 151 4.83 -18.55 -4.55
C ASN A 151 4.23 -17.25 -5.08
N LEU A 152 4.77 -16.11 -4.67
CA LEU A 152 4.39 -14.78 -5.16
C LEU A 152 4.65 -14.58 -6.67
N GLY A 153 5.39 -15.49 -7.31
CA GLY A 153 5.70 -15.43 -8.73
C GLY A 153 6.91 -14.58 -9.06
N ASP A 154 7.76 -14.27 -8.07
CA ASP A 154 8.99 -13.51 -8.31
C ASP A 154 9.94 -14.29 -9.23
N ALA A 155 10.71 -13.57 -10.04
CA ALA A 155 11.67 -14.11 -11.01
C ALA A 155 12.84 -14.92 -10.42
N GLY A 156 12.82 -15.14 -9.11
CA GLY A 156 13.97 -15.41 -8.27
C GLY A 156 14.29 -14.20 -7.39
N THR A 157 15.22 -14.40 -6.46
CA THR A 157 15.58 -13.39 -5.45
C THR A 157 16.93 -12.73 -5.71
N THR A 158 17.56 -13.00 -6.86
CA THR A 158 18.89 -12.45 -7.21
C THR A 158 18.89 -10.93 -7.38
N ASN A 159 17.77 -10.35 -7.83
CA ASN A 159 17.61 -8.90 -8.00
C ASN A 159 17.00 -8.22 -6.77
N TRP A 160 16.69 -8.97 -5.71
CA TRP A 160 16.20 -8.39 -4.47
C TRP A 160 17.28 -7.54 -3.82
N VAL A 161 16.88 -6.42 -3.21
CA VAL A 161 17.76 -5.62 -2.36
C VAL A 161 18.27 -6.51 -1.23
N SER A 162 19.57 -6.46 -0.97
CA SER A 162 20.24 -7.36 -0.01
C SER A 162 19.66 -7.32 1.41
N GLY A 163 19.02 -6.20 1.79
CA GLY A 163 18.31 -6.07 3.06
C GLY A 163 17.09 -6.99 3.19
N PHE A 164 16.39 -7.24 2.08
CA PHE A 164 15.24 -8.15 2.01
C PHE A 164 15.64 -9.61 1.73
N ALA A 165 16.93 -9.88 1.49
CA ALA A 165 17.41 -11.23 1.32
C ALA A 165 17.55 -11.94 2.68
N GLY A 166 16.56 -12.79 3.00
CA GLY A 166 16.43 -13.46 4.30
C GLY A 166 15.57 -12.68 5.27
N THR A 167 15.91 -12.71 6.57
CA THR A 167 15.08 -12.17 7.66
C THR A 167 15.84 -11.17 8.55
N LYS A 168 16.82 -10.45 7.98
CA LYS A 168 17.71 -9.53 8.72
C LYS A 168 16.99 -8.27 9.22
N ILE A 169 15.91 -7.87 8.56
CA ILE A 169 15.13 -6.70 8.95
C ILE A 169 14.26 -7.09 10.14
N HIS A 170 14.39 -6.36 11.25
CA HIS A 170 13.58 -6.56 12.45
C HIS A 170 12.33 -5.66 12.45
N GLY A 171 12.40 -4.49 11.82
CA GLY A 171 11.25 -3.62 11.72
C GLY A 171 11.41 -2.53 10.68
N VAL A 172 10.35 -1.76 10.54
CA VAL A 172 10.28 -0.60 9.66
C VAL A 172 9.60 0.55 10.38
N PHE A 173 10.20 1.74 10.30
CA PHE A 173 9.50 2.99 10.57
C PHE A 173 8.98 3.57 9.26
N LEU A 174 7.73 4.05 9.26
CA LEU A 174 7.11 4.77 8.17
C LEU A 174 7.01 6.24 8.60
N LEU A 175 7.72 7.13 7.90
CA LEU A 175 7.77 8.56 8.21
C LEU A 175 7.17 9.36 7.06
N ALA A 176 6.01 9.98 7.27
CA ALA A 176 5.28 10.72 6.25
C ALA A 176 5.17 12.22 6.57
N SER A 177 5.49 13.08 5.60
CA SER A 177 5.33 14.54 5.74
C SER A 177 5.12 15.21 4.38
N ASP A 178 4.97 16.54 4.39
CA ASP A 178 4.88 17.36 3.18
C ASP A 178 6.24 17.62 2.52
N THR A 179 7.33 17.51 3.28
CA THR A 179 8.69 17.85 2.83
C THR A 179 9.70 16.79 3.24
N VAL A 180 10.76 16.65 2.45
CA VAL A 180 11.88 15.75 2.75
C VAL A 180 12.60 16.19 4.03
N ASP A 181 12.81 17.49 4.20
CA ASP A 181 13.46 18.03 5.42
C ASP A 181 12.74 17.62 6.72
N ASN A 182 11.40 17.65 6.73
CA ASN A 182 10.64 17.20 7.90
C ASN A 182 10.80 15.70 8.16
N VAL A 183 10.87 14.90 7.10
CA VAL A 183 11.10 13.45 7.20
C VAL A 183 12.52 13.18 7.71
N ASP A 184 13.53 13.85 7.17
CA ASP A 184 14.93 13.71 7.57
C ASP A 184 15.16 14.17 9.01
N ASN A 185 14.52 15.27 9.43
CA ASN A 185 14.58 15.74 10.81
C ASN A 185 13.97 14.73 11.81
N GLU A 186 12.83 14.12 11.45
CA GLU A 186 12.20 13.11 12.31
C GLU A 186 12.99 11.80 12.30
N LEU A 187 13.58 11.40 11.16
CA LEU A 187 14.50 10.27 11.11
C LEU A 187 15.71 10.50 12.04
N ALA A 188 16.33 11.67 11.97
CA ALA A 188 17.44 12.03 12.85
C ALA A 188 17.01 12.01 14.33
N ASN A 189 15.79 12.45 14.65
CA ASN A 189 15.21 12.34 15.99
C ASN A 189 15.10 10.88 16.45
N LEU A 190 14.52 10.00 15.63
CA LEU A 190 14.42 8.56 15.93
C LEU A 190 15.80 7.92 16.14
N GLN A 191 16.77 8.22 15.26
CA GLN A 191 18.13 7.72 15.36
C GLN A 191 18.84 8.25 16.62
N ASN A 192 18.59 9.48 17.04
CA ASN A 192 19.13 10.03 18.29
C ASN A 192 18.52 9.36 19.53
N ILE A 193 17.22 9.07 19.50
CA ILE A 193 16.52 8.39 20.61
C ILE A 193 17.00 6.95 20.76
N LEU A 194 17.06 6.21 19.66
CA LEU A 194 17.39 4.79 19.64
C LEU A 194 18.90 4.54 19.69
N GLY A 195 19.71 5.48 19.21
CA GLY A 195 21.16 5.40 19.20
C GLY A 195 21.65 4.08 18.62
N SER A 196 22.62 3.45 19.28
CA SER A 196 23.19 2.16 18.87
C SER A 196 22.32 0.95 19.20
N SER A 197 21.08 1.12 19.66
CA SER A 197 20.16 -0.01 19.87
C SER A 197 19.60 -0.57 18.56
N ILE A 198 19.75 0.17 17.47
CA ILE A 198 19.38 -0.24 16.13
C ILE A 198 20.51 0.02 15.13
N SER A 199 20.47 -0.70 14.01
CA SER A 199 21.23 -0.39 12.81
C SER A 199 20.30 -0.28 11.62
N GLU A 200 20.59 0.67 10.73
CA GLU A 200 19.90 0.76 9.46
C GLU A 200 20.31 -0.39 8.53
N ILE A 201 19.32 -1.04 7.92
CA ILE A 201 19.52 -2.09 6.94
C ILE A 201 19.26 -1.59 5.51
N HIS A 202 18.21 -0.79 5.35
CA HIS A 202 17.80 -0.23 4.05
C HIS A 202 16.87 0.96 4.27
N ARG A 203 16.74 1.81 3.26
CA ARG A 203 15.70 2.85 3.23
C ARG A 203 15.12 3.03 1.84
N VAL A 204 13.83 3.35 1.77
CA VAL A 204 13.14 3.69 0.51
C VAL A 204 12.42 5.01 0.69
N ALA A 205 12.80 6.02 -0.10
CA ALA A 205 12.18 7.33 -0.10
C ALA A 205 11.13 7.42 -1.21
N GLY A 206 9.87 7.50 -0.82
CA GLY A 206 8.72 7.70 -1.68
C GLY A 206 8.29 9.15 -1.78
N ALA A 207 7.65 9.49 -2.88
CA ALA A 207 7.02 10.78 -3.12
C ALA A 207 5.79 10.64 -4.02
N ALA A 208 4.74 11.42 -3.73
CA ALA A 208 3.74 11.70 -4.73
C ALA A 208 4.40 12.35 -5.95
N ARG A 209 3.98 11.93 -7.14
CA ARG A 209 4.48 12.46 -8.40
C ARG A 209 4.06 13.93 -8.58
N PRO A 210 4.82 14.74 -9.34
CA PRO A 210 4.62 16.19 -9.37
C PRO A 210 3.42 16.62 -10.22
N GLY A 211 2.87 17.79 -9.92
CA GLY A 211 1.88 18.47 -10.76
C GLY A 211 0.59 17.67 -10.93
N ASN A 212 0.14 17.50 -12.17
CA ASN A 212 -1.08 16.75 -12.49
C ASN A 212 -0.93 15.23 -12.35
N GLN A 213 0.25 14.74 -11.94
CA GLN A 213 0.50 13.33 -11.62
C GLN A 213 0.38 13.06 -10.11
N GLU A 214 0.05 14.05 -9.28
CA GLU A 214 -0.18 13.82 -7.85
C GLU A 214 -1.32 12.80 -7.67
N GLY A 215 -1.03 11.68 -7.00
CA GLY A 215 -1.94 10.54 -6.85
C GLY A 215 -1.81 9.46 -7.93
N HIS A 216 -1.02 9.69 -8.98
CA HIS A 216 -0.74 8.70 -10.02
C HIS A 216 0.52 7.90 -9.68
N GLU A 217 0.55 6.61 -10.07
CA GLU A 217 1.76 5.81 -10.09
C GLU A 217 2.63 6.11 -11.34
N HIS A 218 3.77 5.43 -11.49
CA HIS A 218 4.78 5.78 -12.50
C HIS A 218 4.40 5.45 -13.95
N PHE A 219 3.48 4.51 -14.20
CA PHE A 219 2.89 4.33 -15.55
C PHE A 219 1.88 5.43 -15.90
N GLY A 220 1.49 6.26 -14.93
CA GLY A 220 0.64 7.43 -15.09
C GLY A 220 -0.83 7.19 -14.79
N PHE A 221 -1.20 6.11 -14.11
CA PHE A 221 -2.58 5.82 -13.71
C PHE A 221 -2.88 6.32 -12.30
N MET A 222 -4.02 7.00 -12.13
CA MET A 222 -4.52 7.41 -10.82
C MET A 222 -4.72 6.18 -9.91
N ASP A 223 -4.04 6.18 -8.77
CA ASP A 223 -4.12 5.11 -7.78
C ASP A 223 -4.89 5.57 -6.51
N GLY A 224 -5.20 4.64 -5.62
CA GLY A 224 -5.88 4.90 -4.35
C GLY A 224 -7.39 5.09 -4.45
N ILE A 225 -8.00 4.81 -5.61
CA ILE A 225 -9.45 4.99 -5.85
C ILE A 225 -10.28 3.96 -5.08
N SER A 226 -10.04 2.66 -5.31
CA SER A 226 -10.86 1.59 -4.72
C SER A 226 -10.19 1.03 -3.47
N GLN A 227 -10.82 1.24 -2.32
CA GLN A 227 -10.47 0.69 -0.99
C GLN A 227 -11.73 0.15 -0.31
N PRO A 228 -11.64 -0.90 0.53
CA PRO A 228 -12.79 -1.38 1.29
C PRO A 228 -13.29 -0.34 2.31
N ALA A 229 -14.62 -0.25 2.47
CA ALA A 229 -15.26 0.52 3.52
C ALA A 229 -15.32 -0.30 4.81
N VAL A 230 -14.55 0.11 5.81
CA VAL A 230 -14.44 -0.63 7.07
C VAL A 230 -15.60 -0.29 8.01
N GLN A 231 -16.37 -1.29 8.43
CA GLN A 231 -17.43 -1.12 9.43
C GLN A 231 -16.84 -0.58 10.75
N GLY A 232 -17.54 0.37 11.37
CA GLY A 232 -17.04 1.06 12.56
C GLY A 232 -16.03 2.18 12.30
N PHE A 233 -15.66 2.43 11.03
CA PHE A 233 -14.79 3.56 10.64
C PHE A 233 -15.39 4.37 9.48
N THR A 234 -15.74 3.70 8.38
CA THR A 234 -16.33 4.35 7.18
C THR A 234 -17.81 4.57 7.41
N GLN A 235 -18.29 5.82 7.28
CA GLN A 235 -19.70 6.18 7.44
C GLN A 235 -20.42 6.38 6.11
N ASN A 236 -19.80 7.12 5.19
CA ASN A 236 -20.36 7.40 3.87
C ASN A 236 -19.80 6.40 2.87
N VAL A 237 -20.32 5.17 2.90
CA VAL A 237 -19.92 4.13 1.93
C VAL A 237 -20.31 4.59 0.54
N LEU A 238 -19.33 4.66 -0.37
CA LEU A 238 -19.53 5.11 -1.74
C LEU A 238 -20.17 3.99 -2.59
N ASN A 239 -20.85 4.37 -3.66
CA ASN A 239 -21.48 3.39 -4.55
C ASN A 239 -20.42 2.46 -5.19
N GLY A 240 -20.68 1.15 -5.14
CA GLY A 240 -19.74 0.13 -5.60
C GLY A 240 -18.52 -0.11 -4.69
N GLN A 241 -18.44 0.55 -3.53
CA GLN A 241 -17.44 0.26 -2.51
C GLN A 241 -17.87 -0.95 -1.67
N ALA A 242 -16.97 -1.92 -1.48
CA ALA A 242 -17.27 -3.09 -0.65
C ALA A 242 -17.22 -2.73 0.84
N THR A 243 -18.28 -3.03 1.57
CA THR A 243 -18.28 -2.91 3.04
C THR A 243 -17.75 -4.18 3.68
N VAL A 244 -16.75 -4.05 4.54
CA VAL A 244 -16.07 -5.18 5.20
C VAL A 244 -16.15 -5.08 6.71
N ALA A 245 -16.13 -6.24 7.38
CA ALA A 245 -15.95 -6.30 8.82
C ALA A 245 -14.52 -5.83 9.17
N PRO A 246 -14.31 -5.14 10.31
CA PRO A 246 -12.98 -4.62 10.65
C PRO A 246 -11.92 -5.71 10.77
N GLY A 247 -12.33 -6.91 11.21
CA GLY A 247 -11.46 -8.07 11.38
C GLY A 247 -10.92 -8.67 10.08
N GLU A 248 -11.35 -8.20 8.90
CA GLU A 248 -10.68 -8.52 7.64
C GLU A 248 -9.34 -7.77 7.50
N LEU A 249 -9.21 -6.62 8.18
CA LEU A 249 -8.04 -5.74 8.10
C LEU A 249 -7.29 -5.63 9.43
N LEU A 250 -8.00 -5.74 10.55
CA LEU A 250 -7.49 -5.56 11.91
C LEU A 250 -7.48 -6.90 12.65
N VAL A 251 -6.31 -7.30 13.14
CA VAL A 251 -6.15 -8.52 13.93
C VAL A 251 -7.01 -8.45 15.19
N GLY A 252 -7.69 -9.54 15.54
CA GLY A 252 -8.48 -9.67 16.76
C GLY A 252 -9.80 -8.90 16.80
N GLU A 253 -10.15 -8.14 15.75
CA GLU A 253 -11.43 -7.44 15.63
C GLU A 253 -12.53 -8.35 15.05
N THR A 254 -13.79 -7.91 15.13
CA THR A 254 -14.93 -8.66 14.58
C THR A 254 -14.75 -8.94 13.08
N GLY A 255 -14.78 -10.21 12.70
CA GLY A 255 -14.54 -10.66 11.33
C GLY A 255 -13.19 -11.34 11.11
N ASP A 256 -12.25 -11.25 12.07
CA ASP A 256 -11.00 -12.01 12.03
C ASP A 256 -11.32 -13.47 12.33
N SER A 257 -11.10 -14.35 11.35
CA SER A 257 -11.39 -15.78 11.47
C SER A 257 -10.56 -16.47 12.56
N LEU A 258 -9.46 -15.85 12.97
CA LEU A 258 -8.55 -16.34 14.00
C LEU A 258 -8.68 -15.58 15.32
N GLN A 259 -9.68 -14.70 15.48
CA GLN A 259 -9.87 -13.80 16.62
C GLN A 259 -9.65 -14.47 17.99
N SER A 260 -10.19 -15.67 18.22
CA SER A 260 -10.10 -16.39 19.49
C SER A 260 -8.71 -16.98 19.80
N SER A 261 -7.85 -17.06 18.80
CA SER A 261 -6.49 -17.62 18.89
C SER A 261 -5.39 -16.55 18.85
N ARG A 262 -5.74 -15.30 18.52
CA ARG A 262 -4.77 -14.19 18.51
C ARG A 262 -4.36 -13.85 19.95
N PRO A 263 -3.08 -13.54 20.21
CA PRO A 263 -2.66 -12.97 21.49
C PRO A 263 -3.40 -11.65 21.73
N SER A 264 -3.94 -11.45 22.94
CA SER A 264 -4.79 -10.28 23.23
C SER A 264 -4.11 -8.92 23.02
N TRP A 265 -2.78 -8.86 23.11
CA TRP A 265 -2.01 -7.65 22.86
C TRP A 265 -1.95 -7.23 21.39
N THR A 266 -2.39 -8.08 20.47
CA THR A 266 -2.37 -7.84 19.01
C THR A 266 -3.65 -7.19 18.48
N THR A 267 -4.72 -7.14 19.28
CA THR A 267 -6.01 -6.63 18.84
C THR A 267 -5.93 -5.17 18.38
N GLY A 268 -6.43 -4.88 17.18
CA GLY A 268 -6.35 -3.55 16.55
C GLY A 268 -5.06 -3.30 15.76
N GLY A 269 -4.10 -4.23 15.79
CA GLY A 269 -2.97 -4.24 14.87
C GLY A 269 -3.34 -4.79 13.50
N SER A 270 -2.38 -4.80 12.56
CA SER A 270 -2.57 -5.33 11.20
C SER A 270 -1.26 -5.88 10.66
N PHE A 271 -1.31 -6.91 9.82
CA PHE A 271 -0.14 -7.32 9.06
C PHE A 271 0.07 -6.37 7.89
N LEU A 272 1.31 -5.91 7.74
CA LEU A 272 1.78 -5.02 6.69
C LEU A 272 2.63 -5.85 5.73
N VAL A 273 2.22 -5.91 4.47
CA VAL A 273 3.05 -6.39 3.37
C VAL A 273 3.73 -5.21 2.71
N PHE A 274 5.07 -5.19 2.73
CA PHE A 274 5.86 -4.24 1.95
C PHE A 274 6.44 -4.93 0.73
N ARG A 275 6.43 -4.24 -0.43
CA ARG A 275 7.11 -4.66 -1.65
C ARG A 275 7.75 -3.46 -2.33
N GLN A 276 9.06 -3.53 -2.61
CA GLN A 276 9.72 -2.58 -3.50
C GLN A 276 9.57 -3.08 -4.94
N LEU A 277 8.66 -2.47 -5.69
CA LEU A 277 8.31 -2.88 -7.05
C LEU A 277 8.90 -1.88 -8.04
N GLN A 278 10.01 -2.22 -8.69
CA GLN A 278 10.58 -1.39 -9.76
C GLN A 278 9.65 -1.38 -10.98
N GLN A 279 9.44 -0.21 -11.59
CA GLN A 279 8.59 -0.04 -12.75
C GLN A 279 9.40 0.39 -13.98
N MET A 280 9.31 -0.40 -15.04
CA MET A 280 9.97 -0.20 -16.33
C MET A 280 9.09 0.68 -17.23
N VAL A 281 8.99 1.97 -16.89
CA VAL A 281 8.03 2.91 -17.51
C VAL A 281 8.26 3.12 -19.00
N PRO A 282 9.48 3.40 -19.49
CA PRO A 282 9.75 3.49 -20.92
C PRO A 282 9.36 2.21 -21.69
N GLU A 283 9.63 1.05 -21.11
CA GLU A 283 9.29 -0.25 -21.68
C GLU A 283 7.77 -0.47 -21.74
N PHE A 284 7.04 -0.13 -20.68
CA PHE A 284 5.57 -0.17 -20.68
C PHE A 284 4.99 0.73 -21.76
N ASN A 285 5.45 1.99 -21.85
CA ASN A 285 4.99 2.93 -22.87
C ASN A 285 5.28 2.42 -24.29
N LYS A 286 6.49 1.88 -24.52
CA LYS A 286 6.85 1.26 -25.80
C LYS A 286 5.95 0.07 -26.14
N TYR A 287 5.66 -0.79 -25.17
CA TYR A 287 4.80 -1.95 -25.38
C TYR A 287 3.37 -1.51 -25.74
N VAL A 288 2.82 -0.51 -25.04
CA VAL A 288 1.49 0.04 -25.32
C VAL A 288 1.43 0.66 -26.72
N ALA A 289 2.42 1.48 -27.11
CA ALA A 289 2.49 2.08 -28.44
C ALA A 289 2.58 1.03 -29.56
N ASN A 290 3.37 -0.03 -29.37
CA ASN A 290 3.53 -1.09 -30.36
C ASN A 290 2.29 -1.99 -30.52
N HIS A 291 1.40 -2.00 -29.53
CA HIS A 291 0.20 -2.83 -29.51
C HIS A 291 -1.09 -2.02 -29.50
N ALA A 292 -1.03 -0.74 -29.90
CA ALA A 292 -2.17 0.14 -30.03
C ALA A 292 -3.31 -0.54 -30.80
N LEU A 293 -4.54 -0.33 -30.33
CA LEU A 293 -5.73 -0.94 -30.92
C LEU A 293 -6.08 -0.28 -32.27
N SER A 294 -7.11 -0.79 -32.93
CA SER A 294 -7.62 -0.22 -34.18
C SER A 294 -9.13 -0.16 -34.18
N VAL A 295 -9.71 0.33 -33.08
CA VAL A 295 -11.15 0.52 -32.93
C VAL A 295 -11.61 1.64 -33.88
N PRO A 296 -12.56 1.37 -34.79
CA PRO A 296 -13.08 2.39 -35.70
C PRO A 296 -13.66 3.60 -34.95
N GLY A 297 -13.32 4.80 -35.43
CA GLY A 297 -13.81 6.05 -34.85
C GLY A 297 -12.97 6.60 -33.70
N LEU A 298 -11.91 5.92 -33.28
CA LEU A 298 -10.89 6.44 -32.38
C LEU A 298 -9.66 6.92 -33.19
N THR A 299 -8.99 7.96 -32.69
CA THR A 299 -7.67 8.41 -33.18
C THR A 299 -6.59 7.38 -32.86
N ALA A 300 -5.40 7.54 -33.43
CA ALA A 300 -4.25 6.69 -33.10
C ALA A 300 -3.89 6.77 -31.61
N GLN A 301 -3.85 7.99 -31.04
CA GLN A 301 -3.56 8.19 -29.62
C GLN A 301 -4.65 7.58 -28.73
N GLU A 302 -5.93 7.77 -29.03
CA GLU A 302 -7.01 7.15 -28.25
C GLU A 302 -6.94 5.61 -28.26
N ASN A 303 -6.53 5.01 -29.38
CA ASN A 303 -6.34 3.56 -29.46
C ASN A 303 -5.13 3.04 -28.67
N GLU A 304 -4.06 3.84 -28.62
CA GLU A 304 -2.89 3.57 -27.77
C GLU A 304 -3.27 3.66 -26.29
N ASP A 305 -3.90 4.77 -25.89
CA ASP A 305 -4.33 4.99 -24.50
C ASP A 305 -5.36 3.94 -24.07
N LEU A 306 -6.29 3.55 -24.97
CA LEU A 306 -7.25 2.48 -24.72
C LEU A 306 -6.54 1.16 -24.44
N PHE A 307 -5.49 0.80 -25.19
CA PHE A 307 -4.76 -0.44 -24.94
C PHE A 307 -4.19 -0.46 -23.52
N GLY A 308 -3.50 0.62 -23.10
CA GLY A 308 -3.01 0.77 -21.73
C GLY A 308 -4.12 0.71 -20.68
N ALA A 309 -5.22 1.42 -20.91
CA ALA A 309 -6.38 1.42 -20.02
C ALA A 309 -7.01 0.02 -19.88
N ARG A 310 -6.95 -0.80 -20.92
CA ARG A 310 -7.45 -2.18 -20.90
C ARG A 310 -6.53 -3.17 -20.18
N LEU A 311 -5.23 -2.89 -20.08
CA LEU A 311 -4.34 -3.67 -19.20
C LEU A 311 -4.66 -3.41 -17.72
N ILE A 312 -4.99 -2.17 -17.37
CA ILE A 312 -5.28 -1.77 -15.99
C ILE A 312 -6.74 -2.04 -15.59
N GLY A 313 -7.67 -1.79 -16.50
CA GLY A 313 -9.12 -1.69 -16.25
C GLY A 313 -9.59 -0.29 -15.82
N ARG A 314 -8.70 0.71 -15.89
CA ARG A 314 -9.01 2.13 -15.74
C ARG A 314 -8.18 2.94 -16.74
N TRP A 315 -8.70 4.07 -17.18
CA TRP A 315 -7.93 5.10 -17.85
C TRP A 315 -6.92 5.74 -16.89
N LYS A 316 -5.92 6.43 -17.45
CA LYS A 316 -4.92 7.16 -16.65
C LYS A 316 -5.56 8.16 -15.68
N SER A 317 -6.67 8.79 -16.07
CA SER A 317 -7.48 9.68 -15.21
C SER A 317 -8.03 9.00 -13.94
N GLY A 318 -8.27 7.69 -14.00
CA GLY A 318 -9.02 6.93 -12.99
C GLY A 318 -10.40 6.46 -13.44
N ALA A 319 -10.92 6.90 -14.59
CA ALA A 319 -12.22 6.43 -15.10
C ALA A 319 -12.20 4.91 -15.33
N PRO A 320 -13.15 4.13 -14.78
CA PRO A 320 -13.20 2.70 -15.00
C PRO A 320 -13.67 2.39 -16.43
N ILE A 321 -12.93 1.54 -17.15
CA ILE A 321 -13.31 1.18 -18.52
C ILE A 321 -14.64 0.41 -18.58
N ASP A 322 -15.06 -0.20 -17.48
CA ASP A 322 -16.38 -0.84 -17.36
C ASP A 322 -17.54 0.15 -17.56
N LEU A 323 -17.32 1.44 -17.29
CA LEU A 323 -18.30 2.51 -17.48
C LEU A 323 -17.97 3.42 -18.67
N ALA A 324 -16.68 3.52 -19.02
CA ALA A 324 -16.18 4.33 -20.13
C ALA A 324 -15.29 3.46 -21.06
N PRO A 325 -15.87 2.54 -21.83
CA PRO A 325 -15.13 1.42 -22.43
C PRO A 325 -14.26 1.76 -23.64
N LEU A 326 -14.47 2.91 -24.27
CA LEU A 326 -13.80 3.28 -25.52
C LEU A 326 -13.06 4.63 -25.47
N ARG A 327 -13.44 5.53 -24.57
CA ARG A 327 -12.78 6.83 -24.37
C ARG A 327 -12.71 7.16 -22.89
N ASP A 328 -11.68 7.92 -22.52
CA ASP A 328 -11.56 8.45 -21.17
C ASP A 328 -12.70 9.42 -20.87
N ASP A 329 -13.10 9.46 -19.60
CA ASP A 329 -14.11 10.35 -19.04
C ASP A 329 -13.56 10.95 -17.73
N VAL A 330 -12.89 12.08 -17.85
CA VAL A 330 -12.23 12.77 -16.72
C VAL A 330 -13.25 13.25 -15.68
N ASP A 331 -14.47 13.60 -16.09
CA ASP A 331 -15.53 14.03 -15.18
C ASP A 331 -16.06 12.83 -14.38
N LEU A 332 -16.16 11.65 -14.99
CA LEU A 332 -16.41 10.40 -14.27
C LEU A 332 -15.25 10.08 -13.33
N ALA A 333 -14.00 10.21 -13.78
CA ALA A 333 -12.82 9.88 -12.98
C ALA A 333 -12.73 10.70 -11.69
N ASN A 334 -12.98 12.01 -11.78
CA ASN A 334 -12.93 12.94 -10.66
C ASN A 334 -14.17 12.92 -9.75
N ASP A 335 -15.16 12.08 -10.07
CA ASP A 335 -16.35 11.90 -9.24
C ASP A 335 -16.23 10.62 -8.41
N ASN A 336 -15.75 10.74 -7.18
CA ASN A 336 -15.59 9.62 -6.24
C ASN A 336 -16.91 8.90 -5.90
N THR A 337 -18.08 9.48 -6.21
CA THR A 337 -19.39 8.83 -6.03
C THR A 337 -19.79 7.94 -7.20
N ARG A 338 -19.11 8.08 -8.35
CA ARG A 338 -19.39 7.34 -9.60
C ARG A 338 -18.23 6.46 -10.07
N ASN A 339 -16.98 6.88 -9.87
CA ASN A 339 -15.79 6.22 -10.43
C ASN A 339 -15.51 4.80 -9.91
N ASN A 340 -16.28 4.32 -8.92
CA ASN A 340 -16.22 2.95 -8.42
C ASN A 340 -17.55 2.19 -8.52
N ASN A 341 -18.61 2.82 -9.06
CA ASN A 341 -19.97 2.30 -9.12
C ASN A 341 -20.20 1.37 -10.32
N PHE A 342 -19.60 0.19 -10.29
CA PHE A 342 -19.70 -0.81 -11.35
C PHE A 342 -19.49 -2.22 -10.81
N THR A 343 -19.83 -3.25 -11.59
CA THR A 343 -19.76 -4.65 -11.14
C THR A 343 -19.14 -5.61 -12.16
N PHE A 344 -18.81 -5.11 -13.36
CA PHE A 344 -18.50 -5.86 -14.58
C PHE A 344 -19.67 -6.62 -15.22
N ASN A 345 -20.86 -6.59 -14.61
CA ASN A 345 -22.05 -7.25 -15.12
C ASN A 345 -23.07 -6.20 -15.59
N HIS A 346 -23.45 -6.27 -16.86
CA HIS A 346 -24.37 -5.34 -17.51
C HIS A 346 -25.63 -6.04 -18.05
N PRO A 347 -26.47 -6.66 -17.20
CA PRO A 347 -27.68 -7.36 -17.65
C PRO A 347 -28.69 -6.42 -18.33
N GLU A 348 -28.57 -5.11 -18.11
CA GLU A 348 -29.37 -4.07 -18.76
C GLU A 348 -29.02 -3.86 -20.24
N VAL A 349 -27.83 -4.30 -20.68
CA VAL A 349 -27.37 -4.15 -22.07
C VAL A 349 -27.88 -5.35 -22.90
N PRO A 350 -28.70 -5.14 -23.94
CA PRO A 350 -29.21 -6.22 -24.78
C PRO A 350 -28.08 -7.06 -25.40
N GLY A 351 -28.13 -8.38 -25.20
CA GLY A 351 -27.13 -9.31 -25.74
C GLY A 351 -25.85 -9.42 -24.90
N PHE A 352 -25.77 -8.76 -23.74
CA PHE A 352 -24.66 -8.94 -22.81
C PHE A 352 -24.65 -10.37 -22.24
N VAL A 353 -23.53 -11.06 -22.41
CA VAL A 353 -23.30 -12.41 -21.86
C VAL A 353 -22.10 -12.35 -20.92
N PHE A 354 -22.35 -12.38 -19.62
CA PHE A 354 -21.33 -12.16 -18.58
C PHE A 354 -20.15 -13.14 -18.63
N ALA A 355 -20.37 -14.35 -19.14
CA ALA A 355 -19.32 -15.37 -19.26
C ALA A 355 -18.36 -15.13 -20.45
N SER A 356 -18.73 -14.30 -21.42
CA SER A 356 -17.96 -14.11 -22.66
C SER A 356 -17.74 -12.66 -23.07
N ASN A 357 -18.49 -11.71 -22.51
CA ASN A 357 -18.32 -10.30 -22.80
C ASN A 357 -17.04 -9.79 -22.13
N GLN A 358 -16.11 -9.36 -22.99
CA GLN A 358 -14.92 -8.62 -22.61
C GLN A 358 -14.86 -7.30 -23.39
N THR A 359 -15.97 -6.81 -23.93
CA THR A 359 -16.00 -5.54 -24.70
C THR A 359 -15.79 -4.36 -23.76
N ASP A 360 -16.40 -4.39 -22.57
CA ASP A 360 -16.30 -3.29 -21.60
C ASP A 360 -14.99 -3.34 -20.81
N CYS A 361 -14.65 -4.51 -20.25
CA CYS A 361 -13.42 -4.73 -19.49
C CYS A 361 -12.87 -6.15 -19.68
N PRO A 362 -11.56 -6.34 -19.99
CA PRO A 362 -10.96 -7.68 -20.09
C PRO A 362 -11.01 -8.43 -18.75
N PHE A 363 -11.19 -9.76 -18.80
CA PHE A 363 -11.09 -10.59 -17.59
C PHE A 363 -9.68 -10.59 -16.97
N SER A 364 -8.66 -10.27 -17.76
CA SER A 364 -7.26 -10.17 -17.37
C SER A 364 -6.88 -8.83 -16.76
N ALA A 365 -7.72 -7.79 -16.86
CA ALA A 365 -7.39 -6.45 -16.41
C ALA A 365 -7.04 -6.40 -14.92
N HIS A 366 -6.04 -5.61 -14.55
CA HIS A 366 -5.47 -5.57 -13.20
C HIS A 366 -6.52 -5.40 -12.10
N ILE A 367 -7.41 -4.41 -12.23
CA ILE A 367 -8.44 -4.16 -11.20
C ILE A 367 -9.51 -5.26 -11.14
N ARG A 368 -9.71 -6.02 -12.22
CA ARG A 368 -10.71 -7.10 -12.31
C ARG A 368 -10.14 -8.40 -11.76
N LYS A 369 -8.84 -8.63 -11.93
CA LYS A 369 -8.09 -9.70 -11.26
C LYS A 369 -8.03 -9.50 -9.74
N THR A 370 -7.72 -8.28 -9.31
CA THR A 370 -7.51 -7.96 -7.88
C THR A 370 -8.80 -7.69 -7.12
N ARG A 371 -9.89 -7.30 -7.81
CA ARG A 371 -11.23 -7.21 -7.23
C ARG A 371 -12.27 -7.67 -8.26
N PRO A 372 -12.62 -8.96 -8.28
CA PRO A 372 -13.47 -9.57 -9.33
C PRO A 372 -14.96 -9.17 -9.30
N ARG A 373 -15.45 -8.60 -8.19
CA ARG A 373 -16.85 -8.16 -8.02
C ARG A 373 -17.85 -9.27 -8.41
N ALA A 374 -18.75 -9.01 -9.36
CA ALA A 374 -19.80 -9.95 -9.75
C ALA A 374 -19.25 -11.25 -10.36
N ASP A 375 -17.97 -11.30 -10.75
CA ASP A 375 -17.35 -12.50 -11.32
C ASP A 375 -17.30 -13.68 -10.34
N LEU A 376 -17.38 -13.41 -9.03
CA LEU A 376 -17.45 -14.43 -7.98
C LEU A 376 -18.86 -14.62 -7.41
N GLY A 377 -19.88 -14.03 -8.05
CA GLY A 377 -21.28 -14.07 -7.62
C GLY A 377 -21.59 -13.12 -6.45
N SER A 378 -20.89 -13.27 -5.32
CA SER A 378 -20.89 -12.26 -4.24
C SER A 378 -19.84 -11.20 -4.54
N GLU A 379 -20.24 -9.92 -4.58
CA GLU A 379 -19.28 -8.81 -4.76
C GLU A 379 -18.31 -8.64 -3.58
N ASN A 380 -18.71 -9.08 -2.38
CA ASN A 380 -17.81 -9.19 -1.25
C ASN A 380 -17.28 -10.63 -1.18
N THR A 381 -15.99 -10.79 -1.49
CA THR A 381 -15.30 -12.06 -1.60
C THR A 381 -14.50 -12.42 -0.35
N GLY A 382 -14.43 -11.53 0.65
CA GLY A 382 -13.62 -11.73 1.87
C GLY A 382 -12.11 -11.76 1.62
N HIS A 383 -11.64 -11.15 0.54
CA HIS A 383 -10.21 -11.06 0.16
C HIS A 383 -9.81 -9.61 -0.12
N HIS A 384 -10.13 -8.71 0.82
CA HIS A 384 -9.82 -7.29 0.72
C HIS A 384 -8.52 -6.95 1.43
N ILE A 385 -7.82 -5.97 0.87
CA ILE A 385 -6.64 -5.34 1.46
C ILE A 385 -6.84 -3.84 1.49
N MET A 386 -6.26 -3.17 2.48
CA MET A 386 -6.10 -1.71 2.48
C MET A 386 -4.73 -1.38 1.88
N ARG A 387 -4.71 -0.64 0.77
CA ARG A 387 -3.44 -0.25 0.10
C ARG A 387 -2.99 1.14 0.55
N ALA A 388 -1.71 1.27 0.84
CA ALA A 388 -1.08 2.49 1.36
C ALA A 388 0.25 2.82 0.64
N GLY A 389 0.42 2.29 -0.58
CA GLY A 389 1.66 2.43 -1.35
C GLY A 389 1.90 3.86 -1.84
N ILE A 390 3.16 4.14 -2.19
CA ILE A 390 3.62 5.43 -2.71
C ILE A 390 4.67 5.22 -3.81
N PRO A 391 4.69 6.02 -4.88
CA PRO A 391 5.77 5.97 -5.86
C PRO A 391 7.13 6.31 -5.23
N TYR A 392 8.22 5.70 -5.70
CA TYR A 392 9.60 6.03 -5.35
C TYR A 392 10.45 6.28 -6.59
N GLY A 393 11.60 6.92 -6.40
CA GLY A 393 12.53 7.24 -7.48
C GLY A 393 12.13 8.46 -8.31
N PRO A 394 13.01 8.91 -9.22
CA PRO A 394 12.77 10.08 -10.05
C PRO A 394 11.77 9.79 -11.18
N GLU A 395 11.24 10.86 -11.78
CA GLU A 395 10.50 10.77 -13.03
C GLU A 395 11.38 10.20 -14.17
N VAL A 396 10.74 9.76 -15.26
CA VAL A 396 11.45 9.34 -16.47
C VAL A 396 12.18 10.54 -17.07
N THR A 397 13.47 10.36 -17.38
CA THR A 397 14.28 11.40 -18.03
C THR A 397 14.01 11.46 -19.53
N ASP A 398 14.32 12.60 -20.17
CA ASP A 398 14.22 12.74 -21.63
C ASP A 398 15.07 11.69 -22.39
N ALA A 399 16.21 11.30 -21.82
CA ALA A 399 17.09 10.28 -22.38
C ALA A 399 16.46 8.88 -22.36
N GLU A 400 15.86 8.49 -21.23
CA GLU A 400 15.14 7.21 -21.11
C GLU A 400 13.90 7.17 -22.00
N ALA A 401 13.14 8.27 -22.06
CA ALA A 401 11.97 8.40 -22.93
C ALA A 401 12.36 8.27 -24.41
N SER A 402 13.44 8.95 -24.83
CA SER A 402 13.94 8.89 -26.21
C SER A 402 14.50 7.52 -26.58
N ALA A 403 15.16 6.83 -25.64
CA ALA A 403 15.68 5.48 -25.83
C ALA A 403 14.56 4.41 -25.76
N GLN A 404 13.39 4.77 -25.22
CA GLN A 404 12.31 3.84 -24.87
C GLN A 404 12.83 2.68 -24.00
N GLN A 405 13.74 2.99 -23.09
CA GLN A 405 14.42 2.03 -22.23
C GLN A 405 14.81 2.71 -20.91
N SER A 406 14.56 2.02 -19.80
CA SER A 406 14.97 2.46 -18.47
C SER A 406 16.49 2.46 -18.33
N SER A 407 17.02 3.41 -17.57
CA SER A 407 18.44 3.43 -17.24
C SER A 407 18.83 2.24 -16.37
N THR A 408 20.09 1.78 -16.49
CA THR A 408 20.70 0.82 -15.56
C THR A 408 21.37 1.52 -14.36
N ASP A 409 21.37 2.85 -14.33
CA ASP A 409 21.82 3.62 -13.17
C ASP A 409 20.85 3.43 -12.00
N PRO A 410 21.28 2.86 -10.86
CA PRO A 410 20.41 2.62 -9.71
C PRO A 410 19.83 3.91 -9.12
N THR A 411 20.42 5.07 -9.38
CA THR A 411 19.86 6.36 -8.92
C THR A 411 18.63 6.81 -9.70
N LEU A 412 18.39 6.20 -10.88
CA LEU A 412 17.22 6.40 -11.72
C LEU A 412 16.20 5.25 -11.59
N GLU A 413 16.44 4.28 -10.70
CA GLU A 413 15.44 3.27 -10.36
C GLU A 413 14.19 3.96 -9.79
N ARG A 414 13.03 3.56 -10.32
CA ARG A 414 11.72 4.10 -9.95
C ARG A 414 10.71 2.99 -9.85
N GLY A 415 9.63 3.24 -9.13
CA GLY A 415 8.49 2.34 -9.09
C GLY A 415 7.60 2.57 -7.89
N LEU A 416 7.02 1.51 -7.35
CA LEU A 416 6.06 1.58 -6.26
C LEU A 416 6.67 0.96 -4.99
N ALA A 417 6.71 1.75 -3.91
CA ALA A 417 6.87 1.23 -2.56
C ALA A 417 5.47 0.78 -2.11
N PHE A 418 5.12 -0.44 -2.46
CA PHE A 418 3.79 -0.99 -2.24
C PHE A 418 3.62 -1.39 -0.78
N VAL A 419 2.47 -1.03 -0.22
CA VAL A 419 2.06 -1.36 1.14
C VAL A 419 0.63 -1.88 1.11
N ALA A 420 0.40 -3.03 1.75
CA ALA A 420 -0.94 -3.58 1.96
C ALA A 420 -1.16 -4.04 3.39
N TYR A 421 -2.33 -3.71 3.93
CA TYR A 421 -2.77 -4.09 5.27
C TYR A 421 -3.91 -5.10 5.22
N GLN A 422 -3.83 -6.11 6.08
CA GLN A 422 -4.81 -7.18 6.26
C GLN A 422 -4.63 -7.86 7.63
N SER A 423 -5.66 -8.50 8.16
CA SER A 423 -5.54 -9.30 9.40
C SER A 423 -4.94 -10.69 9.17
N ASN A 424 -4.85 -11.13 7.91
CA ASN A 424 -4.31 -12.44 7.52
C ASN A 424 -3.71 -12.33 6.11
N ILE A 425 -2.39 -12.47 5.99
CA ILE A 425 -1.64 -12.30 4.74
C ILE A 425 -2.10 -13.36 3.72
N ALA A 426 -2.25 -14.61 4.15
CA ALA A 426 -2.70 -15.74 3.34
C ALA A 426 -4.14 -15.60 2.82
N ASN A 427 -4.93 -14.66 3.36
CA ASN A 427 -6.28 -14.36 2.89
C ASN A 427 -6.38 -13.02 2.13
N GLY A 428 -5.36 -12.17 2.23
CA GLY A 428 -5.28 -10.86 1.58
C GLY A 428 -4.30 -10.87 0.41
N PHE A 429 -3.11 -10.30 0.63
CA PHE A 429 -2.09 -10.14 -0.40
C PHE A 429 -1.65 -11.45 -1.06
N GLU A 430 -1.26 -12.49 -0.29
CA GLU A 430 -0.78 -13.76 -0.85
C GLU A 430 -1.89 -14.41 -1.70
N PHE A 431 -3.12 -14.46 -1.18
CA PHE A 431 -4.25 -15.01 -1.91
C PHE A 431 -4.47 -14.28 -3.24
N MET A 432 -4.50 -12.95 -3.20
CA MET A 432 -4.71 -12.13 -4.39
C MET A 432 -3.59 -12.34 -5.42
N GLN A 433 -2.33 -12.34 -4.97
CA GLN A 433 -1.17 -12.55 -5.85
C GLN A 433 -1.20 -13.95 -6.46
N GLU A 434 -1.35 -14.99 -5.66
CA GLU A 434 -1.24 -16.39 -6.10
C GLU A 434 -2.49 -16.89 -6.82
N ALA A 435 -3.65 -16.80 -6.17
CA ALA A 435 -4.87 -17.46 -6.62
C ALA A 435 -5.53 -16.72 -7.79
N TRP A 436 -5.31 -15.40 -7.90
CA TRP A 436 -5.97 -14.54 -8.89
C TRP A 436 -5.01 -13.96 -9.92
N VAL A 437 -4.05 -13.15 -9.46
CA VAL A 437 -3.14 -12.37 -10.30
C VAL A 437 -2.22 -13.29 -11.13
N ASN A 438 -1.61 -14.29 -10.49
CA ASN A 438 -0.70 -15.25 -11.11
C ASN A 438 -1.41 -16.38 -11.88
N ASN A 439 -2.70 -16.58 -11.63
CA ASN A 439 -3.46 -17.70 -12.17
C ASN A 439 -4.04 -17.39 -13.56
N ALA A 440 -3.49 -18.01 -14.61
CA ALA A 440 -3.93 -17.81 -15.98
C ALA A 440 -5.37 -18.27 -16.29
N ASN A 441 -5.94 -19.14 -15.44
CA ASN A 441 -7.30 -19.66 -15.58
C ASN A 441 -8.33 -18.89 -14.74
N PHE A 442 -7.86 -18.04 -13.83
CA PHE A 442 -8.71 -17.07 -13.16
C PHE A 442 -8.95 -15.90 -14.10
N ILE A 443 -10.14 -15.34 -14.28
CA ILE A 443 -11.44 -15.57 -13.67
C ILE A 443 -12.13 -16.84 -14.18
N PHE A 444 -12.72 -17.61 -13.26
CA PHE A 444 -13.33 -18.91 -13.57
C PHE A 444 -14.64 -18.80 -14.37
N GLY A 445 -15.00 -19.87 -15.09
CA GLY A 445 -16.29 -19.98 -15.78
C GLY A 445 -16.44 -19.09 -17.01
N LYS A 446 -15.33 -18.54 -17.52
CA LYS A 446 -15.31 -17.68 -18.71
C LYS A 446 -15.08 -18.48 -19.99
N SER A 447 -15.62 -17.98 -21.11
CA SER A 447 -15.57 -18.66 -22.41
C SER A 447 -14.17 -18.72 -23.04
N THR A 448 -13.24 -17.88 -22.57
CA THR A 448 -11.86 -17.83 -23.03
C THR A 448 -10.96 -17.68 -21.80
N PRO A 449 -9.87 -18.45 -21.69
CA PRO A 449 -8.90 -18.30 -20.61
C PRO A 449 -8.38 -16.85 -20.57
N PRO A 450 -8.54 -16.13 -19.45
CA PRO A 450 -8.14 -14.72 -19.36
C PRO A 450 -6.64 -14.52 -19.58
N GLY A 451 -5.82 -15.46 -19.12
CA GLY A 451 -4.39 -15.25 -18.94
C GLY A 451 -4.09 -14.68 -17.56
N VAL A 452 -2.82 -14.35 -17.32
CA VAL A 452 -2.40 -13.72 -16.06
C VAL A 452 -2.81 -12.24 -16.02
N ASP A 453 -2.65 -11.60 -14.87
CA ASP A 453 -2.64 -10.14 -14.78
C ASP A 453 -1.47 -9.56 -15.59
N PRO A 454 -1.70 -8.55 -16.46
CA PRO A 454 -0.66 -8.04 -17.35
C PRO A 454 0.43 -7.22 -16.65
N ILE A 455 0.14 -6.64 -15.49
CA ILE A 455 1.01 -5.69 -14.79
C ILE A 455 1.94 -6.43 -13.84
N ILE A 456 1.38 -7.29 -12.99
CA ILE A 456 2.11 -7.94 -11.89
C ILE A 456 1.97 -9.47 -11.88
N GLY A 457 1.16 -10.05 -12.77
CA GLY A 457 0.87 -11.48 -12.76
C GLY A 457 1.97 -12.32 -13.37
N ARG A 458 2.38 -13.37 -12.69
CA ARG A 458 3.33 -14.34 -13.22
C ARG A 458 3.04 -15.74 -12.69
N VAL A 459 3.02 -16.73 -13.58
CA VAL A 459 2.81 -18.12 -13.14
C VAL A 459 3.97 -18.54 -12.23
N ALA A 460 3.64 -18.96 -10.99
CA ALA A 460 4.62 -19.38 -10.00
C ALA A 460 5.56 -20.45 -10.56
N GLY A 461 6.86 -20.31 -10.31
CA GLY A 461 7.91 -21.22 -10.81
C GLY A 461 8.26 -21.09 -12.29
N SER A 462 7.64 -20.18 -13.06
CA SER A 462 8.06 -19.87 -14.43
C SER A 462 9.44 -19.20 -14.47
N ALA A 463 10.21 -19.41 -15.54
CA ALA A 463 11.47 -18.70 -15.76
C ALA A 463 11.24 -17.21 -16.06
N ALA A 464 12.22 -16.35 -15.78
CA ALA A 464 12.11 -14.89 -15.96
C ALA A 464 11.69 -14.48 -17.36
N GLU A 465 12.24 -15.18 -18.34
CA GLU A 465 12.02 -14.91 -19.76
C GLU A 465 10.75 -15.59 -20.31
N THR A 466 9.96 -16.29 -19.49
CA THR A 466 8.75 -16.98 -19.98
C THR A 466 7.70 -15.95 -20.37
N PRO A 467 7.31 -15.86 -21.65
CA PRO A 467 6.28 -14.91 -22.07
C PRO A 467 4.95 -15.19 -21.38
N ARG A 468 4.22 -14.13 -21.05
CA ARG A 468 2.94 -14.21 -20.35
C ARG A 468 1.81 -13.86 -21.32
N ASP A 469 0.92 -14.80 -21.58
CA ASP A 469 -0.21 -14.56 -22.48
C ASP A 469 -1.40 -13.94 -21.75
N ILE A 470 -2.04 -12.97 -22.40
CA ILE A 470 -3.32 -12.38 -22.01
C ILE A 470 -4.31 -12.41 -23.18
N SER A 471 -5.61 -12.44 -22.88
CA SER A 471 -6.68 -12.27 -23.88
C SER A 471 -7.72 -11.24 -23.43
N GLY A 472 -8.66 -10.90 -24.30
CA GLY A 472 -9.74 -9.93 -24.03
C GLY A 472 -9.37 -8.46 -24.15
N THR A 473 -8.07 -8.13 -24.29
CA THR A 473 -7.58 -6.75 -24.38
C THR A 473 -8.07 -6.04 -25.64
N ASP A 474 -8.26 -6.75 -26.75
CA ASP A 474 -8.86 -6.19 -27.96
C ASP A 474 -10.40 -6.34 -27.90
N PRO A 475 -11.17 -5.25 -27.76
CA PRO A 475 -12.62 -5.33 -27.62
C PRO A 475 -13.34 -5.79 -28.91
N LEU A 476 -12.69 -5.70 -30.07
CA LEU A 476 -13.25 -6.19 -31.34
C LEU A 476 -12.97 -7.68 -31.56
N THR A 477 -11.88 -8.19 -30.97
CA THR A 477 -11.49 -9.59 -31.07
C THR A 477 -11.10 -10.13 -29.69
N PRO A 478 -12.06 -10.43 -28.79
CA PRO A 478 -11.76 -10.88 -27.42
C PRO A 478 -10.90 -12.14 -27.32
N THR A 479 -10.88 -12.96 -28.37
CA THR A 479 -10.06 -14.19 -28.46
C THR A 479 -8.61 -13.94 -28.89
N LYS A 480 -8.28 -12.72 -29.35
CA LYS A 480 -6.92 -12.33 -29.71
C LYS A 480 -6.05 -12.38 -28.47
N LYS A 481 -4.91 -13.08 -28.58
CA LYS A 481 -3.90 -13.14 -27.54
C LYS A 481 -2.84 -12.08 -27.77
N PHE A 482 -2.38 -11.50 -26.67
CA PHE A 482 -1.17 -10.68 -26.63
C PHE A 482 -0.16 -11.39 -25.74
N SER A 483 1.09 -11.44 -26.18
CA SER A 483 2.17 -12.02 -25.39
C SER A 483 2.95 -10.88 -24.76
N LEU A 484 3.12 -10.92 -23.44
CA LEU A 484 3.91 -9.99 -22.66
C LEU A 484 5.31 -10.61 -22.55
N ASP A 485 6.22 -10.09 -23.36
CA ASP A 485 7.63 -10.49 -23.47
C ASP A 485 8.56 -9.59 -22.66
N VAL A 486 8.01 -8.63 -21.93
CA VAL A 486 8.73 -7.71 -21.04
C VAL A 486 8.05 -7.68 -19.67
N GLU A 487 8.86 -7.66 -18.61
CA GLU A 487 8.38 -7.37 -17.26
C GLU A 487 8.29 -5.86 -17.05
N PHE A 488 7.08 -5.35 -16.87
CA PHE A 488 6.89 -3.94 -16.54
C PHE A 488 7.13 -3.67 -15.06
N VAL A 489 6.88 -4.67 -14.21
CA VAL A 489 7.08 -4.59 -12.77
C VAL A 489 8.06 -5.67 -12.34
N VAL A 490 9.17 -5.26 -11.73
CA VAL A 490 10.22 -6.15 -11.23
C VAL A 490 10.28 -6.06 -9.72
N SER A 491 10.11 -7.20 -9.05
CA SER A 491 10.26 -7.28 -7.60
C SER A 491 11.72 -7.06 -7.19
N ARG A 492 11.94 -6.03 -6.36
CA ARG A 492 13.22 -5.78 -5.66
C ARG A 492 13.18 -6.29 -4.22
N GLY A 493 12.20 -7.13 -3.91
CA GLY A 493 11.98 -7.73 -2.61
C GLY A 493 11.06 -6.93 -1.70
N GLY A 494 10.95 -7.41 -0.48
CA GLY A 494 10.08 -6.85 0.54
C GLY A 494 10.08 -7.73 1.77
N GLU A 495 9.15 -7.45 2.68
CA GLU A 495 9.01 -8.20 3.93
C GLU A 495 7.58 -8.11 4.45
N TYR A 496 7.20 -9.10 5.26
CA TYR A 496 5.97 -9.13 6.04
C TYR A 496 6.23 -8.65 7.47
N PHE A 497 5.43 -7.67 7.90
CA PHE A 497 5.51 -7.08 9.23
C PHE A 497 4.16 -7.17 9.94
N PHE A 498 4.19 -7.00 11.26
CA PHE A 498 3.03 -6.73 12.07
C PHE A 498 3.12 -5.29 12.59
N SER A 499 2.12 -4.48 12.26
CA SER A 499 1.93 -3.13 12.81
C SER A 499 1.08 -3.28 14.07
N PRO A 500 1.67 -3.22 15.28
CA PRO A 500 0.94 -3.45 16.51
C PRO A 500 -0.01 -2.30 16.87
N PRO A 501 -1.01 -2.53 17.74
CA PRO A 501 -1.68 -1.43 18.41
C PRO A 501 -0.68 -0.62 19.26
N ILE A 502 -0.92 0.69 19.40
CA ILE A 502 0.02 1.63 20.04
C ILE A 502 0.24 1.28 21.52
N SER A 503 -0.78 0.75 22.19
CA SER A 503 -0.73 0.29 23.57
C SER A 503 0.28 -0.83 23.79
N ALA A 504 0.48 -1.72 22.80
CA ALA A 504 1.45 -2.81 22.87
C ALA A 504 2.91 -2.31 22.89
N LEU A 505 3.18 -1.10 22.38
CA LEU A 505 4.52 -0.50 22.37
C LEU A 505 5.04 -0.20 23.78
N SER A 506 4.17 0.07 24.75
CA SER A 506 4.54 0.19 26.17
C SER A 506 4.22 -1.08 26.98
N GLY A 507 3.63 -2.08 26.33
CA GLY A 507 3.22 -3.35 26.93
C GLY A 507 4.19 -4.46 26.54
N VAL A 508 3.65 -5.51 25.91
CA VAL A 508 4.39 -6.73 25.56
C VAL A 508 5.68 -6.47 24.79
N LEU A 509 5.70 -5.47 23.89
CA LEU A 509 6.87 -5.19 23.05
C LEU A 509 8.01 -4.50 23.80
N SER A 510 7.74 -3.95 25.00
CA SER A 510 8.74 -3.27 25.85
C SER A 510 8.92 -3.92 27.22
N ALA A 511 8.26 -5.05 27.46
CA ALA A 511 8.27 -5.78 28.73
C ALA A 511 9.60 -6.49 29.01
#